data_AF-A0AAC9TSS8-F1
#
_entry.id   AF-A0AAC9TSS8-F1
#
_cell.length_a   1.000
_cell.length_b   1.000
_cell.length_c   1.000
_cell.angle_alpha   90.00
_cell.angle_beta   90.00
_cell.angle_gamma   90.00
#
_symmetry.space_group_name_H-M   'P 1'
#
loop_
_entity.id
_entity.type
_entity.pdbx_description
1 polymer ?
#
loop_
_entity_poly.entity_id
_entity_poly.type
_entity_poly.pdbx_seq_one_letter_code
_entity_poly.pdbx_strand_id
1 'polypeptide(L)'
;MLLKDRNGLYRGKATIKNFFTFDIDLEASVDEDGDIKVTTIAPIVGKISHSISLGASYDKDDYDMKFGDDIFHIHFDSNNSIEIELPEKINGSFIVTRNVILHRV
;
A
#
# COMPACT_ATOMS: atom_id res chain seq x y z
N MET A 1 15.39 4.39 -11.06
CA MET A 1 15.04 5.69 -10.43
C MET A 1 15.09 5.48 -8.93
N LEU A 2 15.51 6.45 -8.12
CA LEU A 2 15.72 6.20 -6.69
C LEU A 2 14.42 6.37 -5.90
N LEU A 3 14.30 5.67 -4.76
CA LEU A 3 13.12 5.77 -3.88
C LEU A 3 12.85 7.20 -3.40
N LYS A 4 13.91 7.96 -3.08
CA LYS A 4 13.78 9.38 -2.71
C LYS A 4 13.13 10.24 -3.79
N ASP A 5 13.30 9.89 -5.08
CA ASP A 5 12.72 10.64 -6.19
C ASP A 5 11.21 10.39 -6.30
N ARG A 6 10.74 9.33 -5.65
CA ARG A 6 9.34 8.90 -5.53
C ARG A 6 8.72 9.35 -4.22
N ASN A 7 9.41 10.19 -3.43
CA ASN A 7 8.83 10.80 -2.24
C ASN A 7 7.47 11.40 -2.58
N GLY A 8 6.44 11.05 -1.82
CA GLY A 8 5.12 11.61 -2.02
C GLY A 8 4.06 10.81 -1.30
N LEU A 9 2.85 11.32 -1.38
CA LEU A 9 1.67 10.66 -0.87
C LEU A 9 0.90 10.06 -2.04
N TYR A 10 0.55 8.80 -1.95
CA TYR A 10 -0.18 8.05 -2.95
C TYR A 10 -1.49 7.56 -2.34
N ARG A 11 -2.60 7.75 -3.04
CA ARG A 11 -3.93 7.38 -2.55
C ARG A 11 -4.70 6.58 -3.58
N GLY A 12 -5.52 5.66 -3.08
CA GLY A 12 -6.42 4.85 -3.87
C GLY A 12 -7.46 4.16 -2.99
N LYS A 13 -8.29 3.33 -3.59
CA LYS A 13 -9.36 2.63 -2.88
C LYS A 13 -9.35 1.15 -3.23
N ALA A 14 -9.60 0.32 -2.24
CA ALA A 14 -9.87 -1.10 -2.44
C ALA A 14 -11.28 -1.42 -1.98
N THR A 15 -11.91 -2.41 -2.60
CA THR A 15 -13.18 -2.95 -2.12
C THR A 15 -12.90 -4.21 -1.30
N ILE A 16 -13.46 -4.27 -0.10
CA ILE A 16 -13.44 -5.47 0.73
C ILE A 16 -14.85 -5.96 1.00
N LYS A 17 -14.97 -7.26 1.23
CA LYS A 17 -16.21 -7.96 1.50
C LYS A 17 -16.09 -8.72 2.81
N ASN A 18 -16.94 -8.35 3.75
CA ASN A 18 -17.24 -9.14 4.94
C ASN A 18 -18.74 -9.47 4.90
N PHE A 19 -19.47 -9.29 6.00
CA PHE A 19 -20.93 -9.38 6.03
C PHE A 19 -21.60 -8.38 5.07
N PHE A 20 -20.95 -7.23 4.84
CA PHE A 20 -21.30 -6.25 3.81
C PHE A 20 -20.07 -5.96 2.93
N THR A 21 -20.30 -5.44 1.73
CA THR A 21 -19.24 -4.96 0.82
C THR A 21 -19.07 -3.46 1.01
N PHE A 22 -17.83 -3.00 1.17
CA PHE A 22 -17.53 -1.58 1.35
C PHE A 22 -16.13 -1.25 0.81
N ASP A 23 -15.94 0.01 0.46
CA ASP A 23 -14.65 0.53 0.04
C ASP A 23 -13.83 0.99 1.25
N ILE A 24 -12.52 0.77 1.14
CA ILE A 24 -11.50 1.20 2.09
C ILE A 24 -10.54 2.14 1.39
N ASP A 25 -10.08 3.16 2.10
CA ASP A 25 -9.06 4.08 1.59
C ASP A 25 -7.68 3.48 1.87
N LEU A 26 -6.83 3.47 0.85
CA LEU A 26 -5.42 3.13 0.96
C LEU A 26 -4.57 4.36 0.70
N GLU A 27 -3.56 4.53 1.53
CA GLU A 27 -2.60 5.59 1.46
C GLU A 27 -1.20 5.00 1.61
N ALA A 28 -0.32 5.24 0.63
CA ALA A 28 1.10 4.92 0.74
C ALA A 28 1.88 6.24 0.75
N SER A 29 2.73 6.44 1.76
CA SER A 29 3.67 7.56 1.80
C SER A 29 5.08 7.04 1.59
N VAL A 30 5.81 7.67 0.68
CA VAL A 30 7.25 7.47 0.49
C VAL A 30 7.93 8.74 0.97
N ASP A 31 8.94 8.64 1.83
CA ASP A 31 9.69 9.80 2.30
C ASP A 31 11.04 9.99 1.58
N GLU A 32 11.77 11.04 1.94
CA GLU A 32 13.08 11.38 1.34
C GLU A 32 14.17 10.38 1.74
N ASP A 33 13.98 9.69 2.86
CA ASP A 33 14.90 8.70 3.40
C ASP A 33 14.68 7.31 2.79
N GLY A 34 13.67 7.16 1.93
CA GLY A 34 13.33 5.90 1.26
C GLY A 34 12.55 4.94 2.14
N ASP A 35 11.82 5.46 3.12
CA ASP A 35 10.85 4.70 3.90
C ASP A 35 9.49 4.73 3.19
N ILE A 36 8.88 3.55 3.09
CA ILE A 36 7.56 3.37 2.52
C ILE A 36 6.62 3.00 3.66
N LYS A 37 5.56 3.78 3.85
CA LYS A 37 4.50 3.50 4.83
C LYS A 37 3.17 3.34 4.13
N VAL A 38 2.56 2.17 4.27
CA VAL A 38 1.22 1.88 3.75
C VAL A 38 0.22 1.92 4.90
N THR A 39 -0.86 2.65 4.69
CA THR A 39 -1.95 2.87 5.64
C THR A 39 -3.27 2.52 4.96
N THR A 40 -4.01 1.63 5.60
CA THR A 40 -5.37 1.27 5.22
C THR A 40 -6.33 1.84 6.26
N ILE A 41 -7.34 2.57 5.79
CA ILE A 41 -8.39 3.13 6.63
C ILE A 41 -9.68 2.42 6.26
N ALA A 42 -10.17 1.59 7.18
CA ALA A 42 -11.42 0.88 7.00
C ALA A 42 -12.44 1.27 8.09
N PRO A 43 -13.69 1.60 7.75
CA PRO A 43 -14.71 2.01 8.73
C PRO A 43 -14.95 0.96 9.83
N ILE A 44 -14.82 -0.33 9.49
CA ILE A 44 -15.10 -1.46 10.39
C ILE A 44 -13.81 -2.07 10.96
N VAL A 45 -12.72 -2.04 10.20
CA VAL A 45 -11.46 -2.72 10.55
C VAL A 45 -10.51 -1.79 11.31
N GLY A 46 -10.83 -0.49 11.37
CA GLY A 46 -9.98 0.53 11.98
C GLY A 46 -8.86 1.00 11.04
N LYS A 47 -7.95 1.80 11.59
CA LYS A 47 -6.75 2.26 10.90
C LYS A 47 -5.63 1.24 11.10
N ILE A 48 -5.10 0.76 9.99
CA ILE A 48 -3.98 -0.17 9.94
C ILE A 48 -2.83 0.54 9.21
N SER A 49 -1.63 0.56 9.78
CA SER A 49 -0.46 1.16 9.13
C SER A 49 0.77 0.27 9.32
N HIS A 50 1.55 0.07 8.28
CA HIS A 50 2.86 -0.61 8.31
C HIS A 50 3.89 0.20 7.53
N SER A 51 5.16 0.04 7.89
CA SER A 51 6.28 0.75 7.28
C SER A 51 7.46 -0.18 7.05
N ILE A 52 8.19 0.08 5.97
CA ILE A 52 9.47 -0.56 5.66
C ILE A 52 10.48 0.53 5.32
N SER A 53 11.68 0.40 5.89
CA SER A 53 12.79 1.30 5.61
C SER A 53 13.79 0.62 4.69
N LEU A 54 13.95 1.17 3.48
CA LEU A 54 14.81 0.59 2.43
C LEU A 54 16.02 1.47 2.12
N GLY A 55 15.91 2.77 2.42
CA GLY A 55 16.97 3.76 2.22
C GLY A 55 16.82 4.56 0.93
N ALA A 56 17.22 5.83 0.98
CA ALA A 56 17.01 6.82 -0.07
C ALA A 56 17.63 6.45 -1.43
N SER A 57 18.73 5.69 -1.39
CA SER A 57 19.49 5.24 -2.57
C SER A 57 18.99 3.93 -3.15
N TYR A 58 17.94 3.33 -2.60
CA TYR A 58 17.41 2.06 -3.05
C TYR A 58 16.66 2.25 -4.38
N ASP A 59 16.97 1.40 -5.36
CA ASP A 59 16.74 1.67 -6.79
C ASP A 59 15.90 0.59 -7.52
N LYS A 60 15.20 -0.25 -6.76
CA LYS A 60 14.25 -1.23 -7.31
C LYS A 60 12.88 -0.60 -7.58
N ASP A 61 12.00 -1.37 -8.22
CA ASP A 61 10.61 -0.97 -8.47
C ASP A 61 9.62 -1.85 -7.71
N ASP A 62 10.03 -3.07 -7.37
CA ASP A 62 9.25 -4.07 -6.63
C ASP A 62 9.72 -4.22 -5.17
N TYR A 63 8.77 -4.28 -4.25
CA TYR A 63 9.01 -4.37 -2.82
C TYR A 63 7.99 -5.27 -2.12
N ASP A 64 8.48 -6.05 -1.18
CA ASP A 64 7.63 -6.89 -0.34
C ASP A 64 7.54 -6.29 1.06
N MET A 65 6.33 -5.91 1.47
CA MET A 65 6.04 -5.47 2.83
C MET A 65 5.33 -6.58 3.60
N LYS A 66 5.96 -7.07 4.67
CA LYS A 66 5.32 -8.06 5.55
C LYS A 66 4.32 -7.40 6.49
N PHE A 67 3.15 -7.99 6.58
CA PHE A 67 2.06 -7.58 7.45
C PHE A 67 1.60 -8.79 8.26
N GLY A 68 2.19 -9.00 9.45
CA GLY A 68 2.01 -10.26 10.16
C GLY A 68 2.48 -11.46 9.33
N ASP A 69 1.55 -12.37 9.01
CA ASP A 69 1.80 -13.55 8.16
C ASP A 69 1.55 -13.27 6.66
N ASP A 70 0.95 -12.13 6.32
CA ASP A 70 0.64 -11.73 4.96
C ASP A 70 1.79 -10.91 4.34
N ILE A 71 1.88 -10.92 3.00
CA ILE A 71 2.86 -10.13 2.24
C ILE A 71 2.10 -9.24 1.27
N PHE A 72 2.43 -7.95 1.27
CA PHE A 72 1.94 -6.95 0.35
C PHE A 72 3.03 -6.73 -0.70
N HIS A 73 2.70 -6.93 -1.96
CA HIS A 73 3.62 -6.62 -3.06
C HIS A 73 3.34 -5.19 -3.53
N ILE A 74 4.38 -4.37 -3.51
CA ILE A 74 4.33 -2.96 -3.91
C ILE A 74 5.18 -2.82 -5.17
N HIS A 75 4.57 -2.40 -6.26
CA HIS A 75 5.22 -2.14 -7.52
C HIS A 75 5.08 -0.67 -7.90
N PHE A 76 6.19 0.00 -8.23
CA PHE A 76 6.16 1.37 -8.74
C PHE A 76 6.13 1.39 -10.26
N ASP A 77 4.92 1.50 -10.83
CA ASP A 77 4.73 1.71 -12.28
C ASP A 77 5.39 3.00 -12.77
N SER A 78 5.35 4.05 -11.95
CA SER A 78 5.88 5.39 -12.28
C SER A 78 6.13 6.22 -11.02
N ASN A 79 6.63 7.44 -11.16
CA ASN A 79 6.71 8.38 -10.03
C ASN A 79 5.35 8.86 -9.53
N ASN A 80 4.29 8.60 -10.29
CA ASN A 80 2.94 9.09 -10.03
C ASN A 80 1.98 7.97 -9.66
N SER A 81 2.42 6.70 -9.68
CA SER A 81 1.56 5.57 -9.38
C SER A 81 2.31 4.41 -8.73
N ILE A 82 1.62 3.75 -7.81
CA ILE A 82 2.07 2.53 -7.13
C ILE A 82 0.95 1.50 -7.28
N GLU A 83 1.26 0.33 -7.80
CA GLU A 83 0.39 -0.84 -7.69
C GLU A 83 0.69 -1.55 -6.37
N ILE A 84 -0.36 -1.82 -5.59
CA ILE A 84 -0.29 -2.65 -4.39
C ILE A 84 -1.16 -3.87 -4.59
N GLU A 85 -0.53 -5.05 -4.55
CA GLU A 85 -1.24 -6.31 -4.41
C GLU A 85 -1.51 -6.58 -2.94
N LEU A 86 -2.79 -6.52 -2.58
CA LEU A 86 -3.30 -6.82 -1.26
C LEU A 86 -3.47 -8.34 -1.08
N PRO A 87 -3.26 -8.85 0.15
CA PRO A 87 -3.51 -10.25 0.46
C PRO A 87 -4.98 -10.60 0.28
N GLU A 88 -5.29 -11.89 0.17
CA GLU A 88 -6.68 -12.35 -0.02
C GLU A 88 -7.61 -11.95 1.14
N LYS A 89 -7.04 -11.79 2.34
CA LYS A 89 -7.75 -11.42 3.55
C LYS A 89 -6.95 -10.42 4.37
N ILE A 90 -7.65 -9.51 5.04
CA ILE A 90 -7.09 -8.70 6.12
C ILE A 90 -8.06 -8.77 7.29
N ASN A 91 -7.56 -9.17 8.46
CA ASN A 91 -8.29 -9.16 9.73
C ASN A 91 -9.71 -9.78 9.61
N GLY A 92 -9.81 -10.95 8.95
CA GLY A 92 -11.06 -11.70 8.77
C GLY A 92 -11.99 -11.20 7.65
N SER A 93 -11.66 -10.13 6.93
CA SER A 93 -12.41 -9.65 5.76
C SER A 93 -11.74 -10.10 4.46
N PHE A 94 -12.52 -10.49 3.45
CA PHE A 94 -12.01 -10.85 2.13
C PHE A 94 -11.76 -9.61 1.28
N ILE A 95 -10.64 -9.56 0.58
CA ILE A 95 -10.34 -8.46 -0.33
C ILE A 95 -10.84 -8.81 -1.73
N VAL A 96 -11.72 -7.97 -2.26
CA VAL A 96 -12.31 -8.15 -3.60
C VAL A 96 -11.40 -7.51 -4.65
N THR A 97 -10.91 -6.30 -4.37
CA THR A 97 -9.96 -5.58 -5.23
C THR A 97 -8.55 -5.83 -4.74
N ARG A 98 -7.93 -6.91 -5.20
CA ARG A 98 -6.58 -7.31 -4.76
C ARG A 98 -5.49 -6.40 -5.34
N ASN A 99 -5.60 -6.04 -6.61
CA ASN A 99 -4.63 -5.13 -7.25
C ASN A 99 -5.20 -3.71 -7.22
N VAL A 100 -4.53 -2.84 -6.47
CA VAL A 100 -4.98 -1.47 -6.24
C VAL A 100 -3.92 -0.52 -6.76
N ILE A 101 -4.30 0.33 -7.69
CA ILE A 101 -3.44 1.40 -8.18
C ILE A 101 -3.67 2.62 -7.29
N LEU A 102 -2.62 3.07 -6.63
CA LEU A 102 -2.55 4.33 -5.91
C LEU A 102 -1.97 5.40 -6.82
N HIS A 103 -2.54 6.60 -6.79
CA HIS A 103 -2.05 7.75 -7.53
C HIS A 103 -1.46 8.79 -6.59
N ARG A 104 -0.35 9.42 -7.00
CA ARG A 104 0.28 10.50 -6.26
C ARG A 104 -0.65 11.71 -6.17
N VAL A 105 -0.73 12.33 -5.01
CA VAL A 105 -1.54 13.52 -4.68
C VAL A 105 -0.69 14.70 -4.21
#